data_AF-A0A9E1XCX2-F1
#
_entry.id   AF-A0A9E1XCX2-F1
#
_cell.length_a   1.000
_cell.length_b   1.000
_cell.length_c   1.000
_cell.angle_alpha   90.00
_cell.angle_beta   90.00
_cell.angle_gamma   90.00
#
_symmetry.space_group_name_H-M   'P 1'
#
loop_
_entity.id
_entity.type
_entity.pdbx_description
1 polymer ?
#
loop_
_entity_poly.entity_id
_entity_poly.type
_entity_poly.pdbx_seq_one_letter_code
_entity_poly.pdbx_strand_id
1 'polypeptide(L)' 'TEQAFGSLRGPVKLVTAPHCPPPFSDVLEDLYIPSPEKIAEAVRALK' A
#
# COMPACT_ATOMS: atom_id res chain seq x y z
N THR A 1 -10.12 12.95 -17.40
CA THR A 1 -11.51 13.00 -16.91
C THR A 1 -11.69 11.98 -15.81
N GLU A 2 -12.06 12.40 -14.61
CA GLU A 2 -12.24 11.53 -13.44
C GLU A 2 -13.65 10.91 -13.41
N GLN A 3 -13.91 9.97 -14.33
CA GLN A 3 -15.27 9.46 -14.57
C GLN A 3 -15.82 8.57 -13.43
N ALA A 4 -14.95 8.08 -12.54
CA ALA A 4 -15.33 7.17 -11.45
C ALA A 4 -15.16 7.78 -10.05
N PHE A 5 -14.74 9.05 -9.94
CA PHE A 5 -14.48 9.67 -8.64
C PHE A 5 -15.74 9.78 -7.79
N GLY A 6 -16.90 10.09 -8.40
CA GLY A 6 -18.19 10.13 -7.71
C GLY A 6 -18.71 8.75 -7.23
N SER A 7 -18.15 7.66 -7.75
CA SER A 7 -18.50 6.30 -7.33
C SER A 7 -17.67 5.79 -6.15
N LEU A 8 -16.65 6.54 -5.71
CA LEU A 8 -15.81 6.16 -4.60
C LEU A 8 -16.60 6.25 -3.29
N ARG A 9 -16.69 5.11 -2.59
CA ARG A 9 -17.32 5.01 -1.28
C ARG A 9 -16.39 5.38 -0.12
N GLY A 10 -15.15 5.76 -0.43
CA GLY A 10 -14.12 6.10 0.54
C GLY A 10 -12.85 6.61 -0.13
N PRO A 11 -11.86 7.08 0.66
CA PRO A 11 -10.61 7.60 0.13
C PRO A 11 -9.75 6.49 -0.49
N VAL A 12 -9.09 6.79 -1.61
CA VAL A 12 -8.09 5.90 -2.20
C VAL A 12 -6.86 5.86 -1.29
N LYS A 13 -6.35 4.65 -1.03
CA LYS A 13 -5.14 4.40 -0.23
C LYS A 13 -4.07 3.77 -1.11
N LEU A 14 -2.81 4.09 -0.81
CA LEU A 14 -1.64 3.53 -1.46
C LEU A 14 -0.90 2.64 -0.47
N VAL A 15 -0.56 1.43 -0.90
CA VAL A 15 0.29 0.48 -0.16
C VAL A 15 1.55 0.31 -0.97
N THR A 16 2.60 1.05 -0.61
CA THR A 16 3.87 1.11 -1.34
C THR A 16 5.04 0.77 -0.45
N ALA A 17 6.21 0.54 -1.05
CA ALA A 17 7.45 0.44 -0.31
C ALA A 17 7.69 1.73 0.52
N PRO A 18 8.47 1.64 1.62
CA PRO A 18 8.85 2.80 2.40
C PRO A 18 9.59 3.84 1.54
N HIS A 19 9.56 5.10 1.95
CA HIS A 19 10.29 6.18 1.26
C HIS A 19 11.80 6.11 1.56
N CYS A 20 12.45 5.04 1.14
CA CYS A 20 13.88 4.83 1.22
C CYS A 20 14.35 4.05 -0.02
N PRO A 21 15.64 4.13 -0.38
CA PRO A 21 16.19 3.24 -1.39
C PRO A 21 16.11 1.78 -0.93
N PRO A 22 16.03 0.83 -1.88
CA PRO A 22 15.99 -0.59 -1.56
C PRO A 22 17.30 -1.01 -0.85
N PRO A 23 17.20 -1.85 0.19
CA PRO A 23 18.36 -2.37 0.88
C PRO A 23 19.08 -3.44 0.03
N PHE A 24 20.38 -3.61 0.26
CA PHE A 24 21.16 -4.70 -0.38
C PHE A 24 21.00 -6.04 0.35
N SER A 25 20.53 -6.04 1.60
CA SER A 25 20.40 -7.25 2.40
C SER A 25 19.11 -8.00 2.07
N ASP A 26 19.23 -9.28 1.76
CA ASP A 26 18.09 -10.18 1.47
C ASP A 26 17.02 -10.13 2.56
N VAL A 27 17.42 -10.17 3.83
CA VAL A 27 16.49 -10.11 4.98
C VAL A 27 15.71 -8.79 5.03
N LEU A 28 16.31 -7.70 4.56
CA LEU A 28 15.67 -6.39 4.55
C LEU A 28 14.80 -6.18 3.30
N GLU A 29 15.04 -6.92 2.21
CA GLU A 29 14.22 -6.89 1.00
C GLU A 29 12.79 -7.35 1.31
N ASP A 30 12.64 -8.44 2.06
CA ASP A 30 11.33 -8.96 2.49
C ASP A 30 10.51 -7.93 3.30
N LEU A 31 11.19 -7.08 4.07
CA LEU A 31 10.55 -6.02 4.86
C LEU A 31 10.26 -4.75 4.04
N TYR A 32 11.04 -4.51 2.98
CA TYR A 32 10.89 -3.39 2.07
C TYR A 32 9.69 -3.57 1.15
N ILE A 33 9.45 -4.80 0.68
CA ILE A 33 8.30 -5.14 -0.16
C ILE A 33 7.01 -5.08 0.68
N PRO A 34 5.92 -4.51 0.15
CA PRO A 34 4.64 -4.55 0.83
C PRO A 34 4.15 -5.99 1.02
N SER A 35 3.85 -6.37 2.26
CA SER A 35 3.39 -7.71 2.57
C SER A 35 1.86 -7.85 2.43
N PRO A 36 1.34 -9.07 2.24
CA PRO A 36 -0.10 -9.33 2.18
C PRO A 36 -0.86 -8.81 3.41
N GLU A 37 -0.23 -8.85 4.59
CA GLU A 37 -0.81 -8.38 5.85
C GLU A 37 -1.02 -6.86 5.80
N LYS A 38 -0.03 -6.09 5.32
CA LYS A 38 -0.16 -4.63 5.14
C LYS A 38 -1.30 -4.27 4.19
N ILE A 39 -1.50 -5.06 3.14
CA ILE A 39 -2.62 -4.88 2.20
C ILE A 39 -3.95 -5.15 2.92
N ALA A 40 -4.06 -6.26 3.65
CA ALA A 40 -5.27 -6.61 4.38
C ALA A 40 -5.62 -5.57 5.46
N GLU A 41 -4.63 -5.06 6.18
CA GLU A 41 -4.81 -3.98 7.16
C GLU A 41 -5.30 -2.70 6.50
N ALA A 42 -4.71 -2.30 5.37
CA ALA A 42 -5.15 -1.12 4.63
C ALA A 42 -6.61 -1.25 4.17
N VAL A 43 -7.02 -2.43 3.72
CA VAL A 43 -8.42 -2.71 3.33
C VAL A 43 -9.34 -2.67 4.54
N ARG A 44 -8.96 -3.27 5.67
CA ARG A 44 -9.77 -3.29 6.91
C ARG A 44 -9.89 -1.90 7.55
N ALA A 45 -8.91 -1.03 7.35
CA ALA A 45 -8.94 0.34 7.85
C ALA A 45 -9.89 1.26 7.03
N LEU A 46 -10.28 0.85 5.82
CA LEU A 46 -11.31 1.54 5.05
C LEU A 46 -12.67 1.24 5.68
N LYS A 47 -13.30 2.28 6.26
CA LYS A 47 -14.68 2.25 6.76
C LYS A 47 -15.63 2.74 5.69
#